data_AF-A0A7S1V2A3-F1
#
_entry.id   AF-A0A7S1V2A3-F1
#
_cell.length_a   1.000
_cell.length_b   1.000
_cell.length_c   1.000
_cell.angle_alpha   90.00
_cell.angle_beta   90.00
_cell.angle_gamma   90.00
#
_symmetry.space_group_name_H-M   'P 1'
#
loop_
_entity.id
_entity.type
_entity.pdbx_description
1 polymer ?
#
loop_
_entity_poly.entity_id
_entity_poly.type
_entity_poly.pdbx_seq_one_letter_code
_entity_poly.pdbx_strand_id
1 'polypeptide(L)'
;TGIPLVVVLINGGPYAIDTLQQKPDVAILQAGFPGEQGAQAIADVLMGRVNPSGKLTSTIYSASYANGKPMSGTPWMDSALRPKPGESEGRSYMFYTGEPLYPFGHGLSYTTFEMIWDNPTRTPPTVQMSGKELHSSKGPLYKFKIRLTNTGSIAGREVVQAYWRPPSNVDPDLQKVLFGFESRMLEPGESSVVEFDLPKVSTVTPAGDRVVLPGRYPIEFSRGHGKLLTGAFVIMGSHEVSKFPSPWVENHEVTVDACVEGTIEVIPHDEPFLMSYKLWKWDDHHHVIHAASGKCLTH
;
A
#
# COMPACT_ATOMS: atom_id res chain seq x y z
N THR A 1 -17.59 3.06 -35.84
CA THR A 1 -18.21 1.88 -36.47
C THR A 1 -19.59 1.54 -35.92
N GLY A 2 -20.14 2.25 -34.92
CA GLY A 2 -21.53 2.04 -34.44
C GLY A 2 -21.79 0.72 -33.70
N ILE A 3 -20.81 -0.20 -33.70
CA ILE A 3 -20.86 -1.47 -32.98
C ILE A 3 -20.28 -1.26 -31.57
N PRO A 4 -21.01 -1.59 -30.50
CA PRO A 4 -20.49 -1.57 -29.14
C PRO A 4 -19.26 -2.48 -29.01
N LEU A 5 -18.17 -1.95 -28.44
CA LEU A 5 -16.93 -2.69 -28.24
C LEU A 5 -16.66 -2.86 -26.74
N VAL A 6 -16.45 -4.12 -26.33
CA VAL A 6 -15.97 -4.46 -24.99
C VAL A 6 -14.61 -5.15 -25.12
N VAL A 7 -13.61 -4.63 -24.41
CA VAL A 7 -12.27 -5.20 -24.34
C VAL A 7 -12.10 -5.91 -23.01
N VAL A 8 -11.84 -7.23 -23.05
CA VAL A 8 -11.54 -8.03 -21.87
C VAL A 8 -10.03 -8.20 -21.76
N LEU A 9 -9.46 -7.76 -20.66
CA LEU A 9 -8.05 -7.84 -20.35
C LEU A 9 -7.80 -9.03 -19.41
N ILE A 10 -6.98 -9.98 -19.84
CA ILE A 10 -6.59 -11.17 -19.07
C ILE A 10 -5.08 -11.12 -18.88
N ASN A 11 -4.65 -10.74 -17.68
CA ASN A 11 -3.24 -10.47 -17.35
C ASN A 11 -3.03 -10.41 -15.85
N GLY A 12 -1.80 -10.73 -15.41
CA GLY A 12 -1.39 -10.58 -14.01
C GLY A 12 -1.08 -9.13 -13.65
N GLY A 13 0.07 -8.63 -14.10
CA GLY A 13 0.47 -7.24 -13.89
C GLY A 13 -0.26 -6.26 -14.81
N PRO A 14 -0.41 -4.99 -14.42
CA PRO A 14 -1.14 -3.99 -15.21
C PRO A 14 -0.44 -3.70 -16.55
N TYR A 15 -1.23 -3.54 -17.61
CA TYR A 15 -0.74 -3.05 -18.90
C TYR A 15 -1.04 -1.56 -19.06
N ALA A 16 -0.11 -0.82 -19.66
CA ALA A 16 -0.37 0.51 -20.13
C ALA A 16 -1.37 0.46 -21.29
N ILE A 17 -2.55 1.03 -21.09
CA ILE A 17 -3.70 0.98 -22.01
C ILE A 17 -4.17 2.38 -22.40
N ASP A 18 -3.25 3.33 -22.50
CA ASP A 18 -3.48 4.75 -22.73
C ASP A 18 -4.45 4.99 -23.91
N THR A 19 -4.22 4.29 -25.02
CA THR A 19 -5.02 4.44 -26.25
C THR A 19 -6.43 3.84 -26.13
N LEU A 20 -6.62 2.83 -25.28
CA LEU A 20 -7.94 2.24 -25.01
C LEU A 20 -8.74 3.13 -24.05
N GLN A 21 -8.09 3.65 -23.00
CA GLN A 21 -8.73 4.49 -21.99
C GLN A 21 -9.27 5.81 -22.57
N GLN A 22 -8.65 6.33 -23.63
CA GLN A 22 -9.11 7.55 -24.33
C GLN A 22 -10.30 7.32 -25.27
N LYS A 23 -10.74 6.07 -25.50
CA LYS A 23 -11.87 5.79 -26.40
C LYS A 23 -13.18 5.84 -25.61
N PRO A 24 -14.06 6.83 -25.85
CA PRO A 24 -15.29 6.99 -25.07
C PRO A 24 -16.31 5.85 -25.29
N ASP A 25 -16.26 5.19 -26.44
CA ASP A 25 -17.22 4.15 -26.84
C ASP A 25 -16.73 2.72 -26.55
N VAL A 26 -15.75 2.55 -25.66
CA VAL A 26 -15.15 1.26 -25.32
C VAL A 26 -15.33 0.97 -23.83
N ALA A 27 -15.97 -0.16 -23.52
CA ALA A 27 -15.97 -0.70 -22.18
C ALA A 27 -14.76 -1.62 -21.97
N ILE A 28 -14.16 -1.59 -20.77
CA ILE A 28 -12.98 -2.37 -20.43
C ILE A 28 -13.29 -3.23 -19.21
N LEU A 29 -13.05 -4.54 -19.31
CA LEU A 29 -13.17 -5.51 -18.22
C LEU A 29 -11.80 -6.09 -17.87
N GLN A 30 -11.27 -5.76 -16.69
CA GLN A 30 -10.04 -6.37 -16.17
C GLN A 30 -10.38 -7.68 -15.45
N ALA A 31 -10.00 -8.81 -16.04
CA ALA A 31 -10.32 -10.15 -15.55
C ALA A 31 -9.18 -10.84 -14.79
N GLY A 32 -7.97 -10.27 -14.78
CA GLY A 32 -6.84 -10.87 -14.07
C GLY A 32 -6.44 -12.22 -14.67
N PHE A 33 -6.14 -13.20 -13.81
CA PHE A 33 -6.08 -14.63 -14.16
C PHE A 33 -7.31 -15.35 -13.58
N PRO A 34 -8.39 -15.54 -14.38
CA PRO A 34 -9.70 -15.90 -13.84
C PRO A 34 -9.90 -17.41 -13.57
N GLY A 35 -8.86 -18.22 -13.71
CA GLY A 35 -8.89 -19.65 -13.45
C GLY A 35 -9.74 -20.47 -14.44
N GLU A 36 -9.99 -21.73 -14.10
CA GLU A 36 -10.66 -22.72 -14.96
C GLU A 36 -12.12 -22.35 -15.31
N GLN A 37 -12.83 -21.67 -14.40
CA GLN A 37 -14.20 -21.17 -14.64
C GLN A 37 -14.21 -19.73 -15.19
N GLY A 38 -13.05 -19.21 -15.58
CA GLY A 38 -12.90 -17.79 -15.91
C GLY A 38 -13.70 -17.36 -17.14
N ALA A 39 -13.78 -18.21 -18.16
CA ALA A 39 -14.59 -17.91 -19.35
C ALA A 39 -16.07 -17.75 -19.01
N GLN A 40 -16.61 -18.63 -18.15
CA GLN A 40 -17.99 -18.57 -17.68
C GLN A 40 -18.22 -17.31 -16.84
N ALA A 41 -17.32 -17.01 -15.90
CA ALA A 41 -17.41 -15.80 -15.08
C ALA A 41 -17.39 -14.51 -15.91
N ILE A 42 -16.51 -14.43 -16.92
CA ILE A 42 -16.48 -13.30 -17.87
C ILE A 42 -17.81 -13.20 -18.63
N ALA A 43 -18.31 -14.32 -19.17
CA ALA A 43 -19.58 -14.34 -19.90
C ALA A 43 -20.76 -13.89 -19.02
N ASP A 44 -20.84 -14.34 -17.78
CA ASP A 44 -21.92 -13.96 -16.87
C ASP A 44 -21.88 -12.48 -16.50
N VAL A 45 -20.70 -11.88 -16.37
CA VAL A 45 -20.55 -10.43 -16.21
C VAL A 45 -21.00 -9.70 -17.48
N LEU A 46 -20.46 -10.06 -18.65
CA LEU A 46 -20.78 -9.39 -19.92
C LEU A 46 -22.28 -9.47 -20.28
N MET A 47 -22.93 -10.57 -19.90
CA MET A 47 -24.37 -10.79 -20.13
C MET A 47 -25.25 -10.18 -19.02
N GLY A 48 -24.67 -9.52 -18.02
CA GLY A 48 -25.40 -8.86 -16.94
C GLY A 48 -26.02 -9.81 -15.91
N ARG A 49 -25.66 -11.10 -15.93
CA ARG A 49 -26.11 -12.08 -14.92
C ARG A 49 -25.45 -11.85 -13.57
N VAL A 50 -24.24 -11.30 -13.58
CA VAL A 50 -23.49 -10.91 -12.39
C VAL A 50 -23.07 -9.45 -12.51
N ASN A 51 -23.41 -8.66 -11.49
CA ASN A 51 -22.92 -7.30 -11.36
C ASN A 51 -21.45 -7.30 -10.89
N PRO A 52 -20.50 -6.72 -11.67
CA PRO A 52 -19.10 -6.68 -11.28
C PRO A 52 -18.91 -5.80 -10.04
N SER A 53 -18.07 -6.27 -9.11
CA SER A 53 -17.77 -5.57 -7.85
C SER A 53 -16.28 -5.57 -7.49
N GLY A 54 -15.44 -6.07 -8.39
CA GLY A 54 -13.99 -6.10 -8.21
C GLY A 54 -13.38 -4.69 -8.18
N LYS A 55 -12.33 -4.52 -7.38
CA LYS A 55 -11.53 -3.29 -7.29
C LYS A 55 -10.08 -3.63 -7.60
N LEU A 56 -9.39 -2.77 -8.35
CA LEU A 56 -7.99 -2.96 -8.72
C LEU A 56 -7.09 -3.04 -7.48
N THR A 57 -6.24 -4.06 -7.43
CA THR A 57 -5.21 -4.23 -6.39
C THR A 57 -3.85 -3.65 -6.78
N SER A 58 -3.77 -3.09 -7.99
CA SER A 58 -2.59 -2.39 -8.51
C SER A 58 -3.03 -1.16 -9.30
N THR A 59 -2.23 -0.10 -9.25
CA THR A 59 -2.41 1.06 -10.14
C THR A 59 -2.12 0.65 -11.59
N ILE A 60 -2.98 1.04 -12.52
CA ILE A 60 -2.68 0.97 -13.95
C ILE A 60 -2.01 2.29 -14.34
N TYR A 61 -0.73 2.20 -14.68
CA TYR A 61 0.10 3.33 -15.05
C TYR A 61 0.05 3.60 -16.55
N SER A 62 0.35 4.84 -16.95
CA SER A 62 0.53 5.20 -18.35
C SER A 62 1.77 4.55 -18.94
N ALA A 63 1.81 4.47 -20.27
CA ALA A 63 3.03 4.07 -20.97
C ALA A 63 4.19 5.01 -20.66
N SER A 64 3.94 6.31 -20.39
CA SER A 64 4.98 7.27 -20.02
C SER A 64 5.63 6.96 -18.68
N TYR A 65 4.92 6.37 -17.73
CA TYR A 65 5.51 5.90 -16.48
C TYR A 65 6.36 4.64 -16.71
N ALA A 66 5.81 3.68 -17.47
CA ALA A 66 6.51 2.43 -17.78
C ALA A 66 7.77 2.64 -18.66
N ASN A 67 7.72 3.59 -19.58
CA ASN A 67 8.81 3.99 -20.49
C ASN A 67 9.59 5.20 -19.98
N GLY A 68 9.20 5.76 -18.83
CA GLY A 68 9.77 6.97 -18.25
C GLY A 68 11.24 6.81 -17.93
N LYS A 69 11.92 7.97 -17.76
CA LYS A 69 13.39 8.12 -17.79
C LYS A 69 14.12 6.89 -17.25
N PRO A 70 15.11 6.33 -17.98
CA PRO A 70 15.90 5.24 -17.45
C PRO A 70 16.39 5.69 -16.09
N MET A 71 15.92 5.00 -15.05
CA MET A 71 16.68 4.96 -13.81
C MET A 71 18.11 4.67 -14.24
N SER A 72 19.03 5.55 -13.86
CA SER A 72 20.44 5.33 -14.06
C SER A 72 20.78 3.97 -13.42
N GLY A 73 20.84 2.92 -14.25
CA GLY A 73 20.83 1.53 -13.80
C GLY A 73 19.42 0.92 -13.78
N THR A 74 19.25 -0.16 -14.54
CA THR A 74 18.20 -1.19 -14.40
C THR A 74 16.93 -0.75 -13.62
N PRO A 75 15.92 -0.19 -14.31
CA PRO A 75 14.64 0.27 -13.76
C PRO A 75 13.94 -0.66 -12.76
N TRP A 76 14.14 -1.96 -12.90
CA TRP A 76 13.58 -3.01 -12.05
C TRP A 76 14.37 -3.26 -10.75
N MET A 77 15.57 -2.67 -10.59
CA MET A 77 16.44 -2.89 -9.42
C MET A 77 16.40 -1.79 -8.37
N ASP A 78 15.93 -0.58 -8.66
CA ASP A 78 15.68 0.43 -7.60
C ASP A 78 14.41 0.04 -6.85
N SER A 79 14.58 -0.30 -5.59
CA SER A 79 13.51 -0.59 -4.66
C SER A 79 12.95 0.66 -3.98
N ALA A 80 13.46 1.86 -4.29
CA ALA A 80 12.95 3.10 -3.73
C ALA A 80 11.49 3.33 -4.14
N LEU A 81 10.63 3.45 -3.13
CA LEU A 81 9.21 3.73 -3.33
C LEU A 81 8.95 5.23 -3.52
N ARG A 82 9.76 6.07 -2.89
CA ARG A 82 9.57 7.53 -2.86
C ARG A 82 9.95 8.17 -4.20
N PRO A 83 9.27 9.25 -4.61
CA PRO A 83 9.67 10.03 -5.78
C PRO A 83 11.07 10.63 -5.58
N LYS A 84 11.80 10.76 -6.69
CA LYS A 84 13.10 11.42 -6.77
C LYS A 84 13.01 12.48 -7.86
N PRO A 85 13.00 13.79 -7.53
CA PRO A 85 12.83 14.84 -8.52
C PRO A 85 13.78 14.68 -9.72
N GLY A 86 13.22 14.61 -10.92
CA GLY A 86 14.00 14.45 -12.15
C GLY A 86 14.37 13.00 -12.52
N GLU A 87 14.19 12.03 -11.62
CA GLU A 87 14.56 10.62 -11.79
C GLU A 87 13.36 9.65 -11.70
N SER A 88 12.47 9.83 -10.72
CA SER A 88 11.32 8.94 -10.48
C SER A 88 10.12 9.70 -9.94
N GLU A 89 8.94 9.35 -10.43
CA GLU A 89 7.64 9.87 -9.97
C GLU A 89 7.09 9.09 -8.75
N GLY A 90 7.88 8.17 -8.17
CA GLY A 90 7.45 7.32 -7.07
C GLY A 90 6.70 6.05 -7.52
N ARG A 91 6.56 5.10 -6.60
CA ARG A 91 5.99 3.76 -6.87
C ARG A 91 4.81 3.48 -5.96
N SER A 92 3.91 2.63 -6.46
CA SER A 92 2.60 2.31 -5.84
C SER A 92 1.67 3.53 -5.73
N TYR A 93 0.42 3.29 -5.37
CA TYR A 93 -0.54 4.37 -5.09
C TYR A 93 -0.14 5.24 -3.87
N MET A 94 0.79 4.77 -3.04
CA MET A 94 1.21 5.47 -1.83
C MET A 94 2.16 6.63 -2.13
N PHE A 95 2.97 6.54 -3.18
CA PHE A 95 4.02 7.53 -3.46
C PHE A 95 4.04 8.05 -4.90
N TYR A 96 3.27 7.46 -5.80
CA TYR A 96 3.20 7.91 -7.18
C TYR A 96 2.59 9.32 -7.27
N THR A 97 3.34 10.25 -7.83
CA THR A 97 2.97 11.66 -7.99
C THR A 97 2.38 11.99 -9.36
N GLY A 98 2.40 11.04 -10.29
CA GLY A 98 1.77 11.20 -11.60
C GLY A 98 0.29 10.83 -11.61
N GLU A 99 -0.35 10.99 -12.77
CA GLU A 99 -1.75 10.63 -13.00
C GLU A 99 -1.85 9.15 -13.41
N PRO A 100 -2.60 8.29 -12.69
CA PRO A 100 -2.81 6.91 -13.09
C PRO A 100 -3.90 6.82 -14.18
N LEU A 101 -3.77 5.88 -15.12
CA LEU A 101 -4.86 5.57 -16.06
C LEU A 101 -6.09 5.04 -15.32
N TYR A 102 -5.85 4.14 -14.37
CA TYR A 102 -6.82 3.70 -13.38
C TYR A 102 -6.13 3.58 -12.01
N PRO A 103 -6.60 4.28 -10.97
CA PRO A 103 -5.94 4.25 -9.67
C PRO A 103 -6.14 2.90 -8.96
N PHE A 104 -5.25 2.60 -8.01
CA PHE A 104 -5.49 1.53 -7.04
C PHE A 104 -6.86 1.68 -6.40
N GLY A 105 -7.57 0.57 -6.27
CA GLY A 105 -8.92 0.51 -5.72
C GLY A 105 -10.02 0.89 -6.71
N HIS A 106 -9.71 1.28 -7.95
CA HIS A 106 -10.72 1.58 -8.96
C HIS A 106 -11.53 0.34 -9.37
N GLY A 107 -12.81 0.51 -9.62
CA GLY A 107 -13.68 -0.52 -10.17
C GLY A 107 -15.12 -0.06 -10.18
N LEU A 108 -15.82 -0.31 -11.28
CA LEU A 108 -17.19 0.10 -11.50
C LEU A 108 -18.18 -1.03 -11.17
N SER A 109 -19.45 -0.67 -11.10
CA SER A 109 -20.58 -1.58 -10.93
C SER A 109 -21.64 -1.27 -11.99
N TYR A 110 -22.49 -2.25 -12.30
CA TYR A 110 -23.69 -2.05 -13.12
C TYR A 110 -24.82 -1.33 -12.36
N THR A 111 -24.67 -1.08 -11.05
CA THR A 111 -25.57 -0.24 -10.26
C THR A 111 -24.82 0.94 -9.65
N THR A 112 -25.55 1.89 -9.06
CA THR A 112 -24.98 3.06 -8.41
C THR A 112 -25.10 2.96 -6.90
N PHE A 113 -24.12 3.50 -6.18
CA PHE A 113 -24.13 3.57 -4.72
C PHE A 113 -23.87 4.98 -4.23
N GLU A 114 -24.50 5.34 -3.12
CA GLU A 114 -24.22 6.56 -2.37
C GLU A 114 -23.58 6.21 -1.02
N MET A 115 -22.62 7.03 -0.59
CA MET A 115 -22.01 6.96 0.74
C MET A 115 -22.24 8.26 1.49
N ILE A 116 -22.76 8.15 2.70
CA ILE A 116 -22.88 9.27 3.64
C ILE A 116 -22.40 8.85 5.03
N TRP A 117 -22.10 9.83 5.88
CA TRP A 117 -21.92 9.57 7.31
C TRP A 117 -23.22 9.02 7.90
N ASP A 118 -23.14 7.91 8.64
CA ASP A 118 -24.31 7.27 9.24
C ASP A 118 -25.07 8.21 10.18
N ASN A 119 -24.33 9.05 10.92
CA ASN A 119 -24.85 10.18 11.67
C ASN A 119 -24.35 11.49 11.03
N PRO A 120 -25.17 12.18 10.22
CA PRO A 120 -24.76 13.38 9.51
C PRO A 120 -24.69 14.58 10.45
N THR A 121 -23.57 14.75 11.15
CA THR A 121 -23.21 16.06 11.72
C THR A 121 -22.64 16.96 10.63
N ARG A 122 -22.92 18.27 10.69
CA ARG A 122 -22.40 19.27 9.71
C ARG A 122 -20.87 19.31 9.63
N THR A 123 -20.17 18.76 10.62
CA THR A 123 -18.72 18.71 10.67
C THR A 123 -18.27 17.26 10.55
N PRO A 124 -17.36 16.93 9.62
CA PRO A 124 -16.69 15.63 9.63
C PRO A 124 -16.09 15.37 11.00
N PRO A 125 -16.18 14.14 11.53
CA PRO A 125 -15.65 13.84 12.86
C PRO A 125 -14.16 14.20 12.87
N THR A 126 -13.77 15.03 13.83
CA THR A 126 -12.37 15.32 14.16
C THR A 126 -12.13 14.82 15.56
N VAL A 127 -11.44 13.67 15.67
CA VAL A 127 -11.13 13.04 16.95
C VAL A 127 -9.75 13.52 17.41
N GLN A 128 -9.61 13.96 18.65
CA GLN A 128 -8.32 14.36 19.22
C GLN A 128 -7.83 13.29 20.20
N MET A 129 -6.55 12.94 20.13
CA MET A 129 -5.91 11.96 21.03
C MET A 129 -4.41 12.18 21.11
N SER A 130 -3.74 11.59 22.10
CA SER A 130 -2.27 11.57 22.11
C SER A 130 -1.69 10.43 21.26
N GLY A 131 -0.45 10.58 20.79
CA GLY A 131 0.25 9.50 20.07
C GLY A 131 0.40 8.21 20.92
N LYS A 132 0.59 8.37 22.23
CA LYS A 132 0.66 7.28 23.21
C LYS A 132 -0.69 6.57 23.36
N GLU A 133 -1.77 7.33 23.47
CA GLU A 133 -3.14 6.80 23.58
C GLU A 133 -3.51 5.95 22.35
N LEU A 134 -3.18 6.45 21.15
CA LEU A 134 -3.40 5.74 19.89
C LEU A 134 -2.80 4.32 19.90
N HIS A 135 -1.56 4.18 20.38
CA HIS A 135 -0.86 2.89 20.36
C HIS A 135 -1.14 2.03 21.58
N SER A 136 -1.31 2.64 22.76
CA SER A 136 -1.52 1.94 24.03
C SER A 136 -2.95 1.43 24.21
N SER A 137 -3.91 1.93 23.42
CA SER A 137 -5.30 1.47 23.52
C SER A 137 -5.45 -0.02 23.18
N LYS A 138 -6.19 -0.74 24.04
CA LYS A 138 -6.57 -2.15 23.86
C LYS A 138 -7.75 -2.35 22.90
N GLY A 139 -8.45 -1.26 22.54
CA GLY A 139 -9.60 -1.28 21.63
C GLY A 139 -9.62 -0.09 20.68
N PRO A 140 -10.58 -0.04 19.73
CA PRO A 140 -10.69 1.06 18.78
C PRO A 140 -11.08 2.34 19.52
N LEU A 141 -10.24 3.37 19.42
CA LEU A 141 -10.51 4.69 20.02
C LEU A 141 -11.71 5.39 19.37
N TYR A 142 -11.96 5.08 18.10
CA TYR A 142 -13.07 5.63 17.35
C TYR A 142 -13.46 4.66 16.23
N LYS A 143 -14.75 4.65 15.87
CA LYS A 143 -15.29 3.90 14.73
C LYS A 143 -15.97 4.86 13.76
N PHE A 144 -15.46 4.91 12.53
CA PHE A 144 -16.12 5.60 11.44
C PHE A 144 -17.26 4.76 10.92
N LYS A 145 -18.48 5.30 10.93
CA LYS A 145 -19.69 4.62 10.45
C LYS A 145 -20.20 5.29 9.19
N ILE A 146 -20.31 4.51 8.11
CA ILE A 146 -20.68 4.99 6.79
C ILE A 146 -21.92 4.25 6.36
N ARG A 147 -22.99 4.99 6.08
CA ARG A 147 -24.18 4.43 5.45
C ARG A 147 -23.92 4.35 3.95
N LEU A 148 -24.04 3.14 3.44
CA LEU A 148 -23.92 2.80 2.03
C LEU A 148 -25.30 2.41 1.52
N THR A 149 -25.75 3.03 0.44
CA THR A 149 -27.08 2.81 -0.14
C THR A 149 -26.95 2.45 -1.61
N ASN A 150 -27.62 1.39 -2.07
CA ASN A 150 -27.76 1.10 -3.50
C ASN A 150 -28.84 2.02 -4.07
N THR A 151 -28.45 2.97 -4.91
CA THR A 151 -29.33 3.96 -5.51
C THR A 151 -29.73 3.61 -6.94
N GLY A 152 -29.22 2.52 -7.50
CA GLY A 152 -29.57 2.06 -8.84
C GLY A 152 -30.73 1.05 -8.82
N SER A 153 -30.96 0.44 -9.98
CA SER A 153 -32.13 -0.42 -10.25
C SER A 153 -31.85 -1.92 -10.16
N ILE A 154 -30.59 -2.32 -9.93
CA ILE A 154 -30.21 -3.73 -9.82
C ILE A 154 -29.40 -4.00 -8.55
N ALA A 155 -29.49 -5.23 -8.04
CA ALA A 155 -28.68 -5.65 -6.91
C ALA A 155 -27.18 -5.55 -7.23
N GLY A 156 -26.37 -5.25 -6.22
CA GLY A 156 -24.94 -5.14 -6.40
C GLY A 156 -24.17 -5.22 -5.09
N ARG A 157 -22.94 -5.71 -5.19
CA ARG A 157 -21.97 -5.63 -4.11
C ARG A 157 -21.08 -4.41 -4.34
N GLU A 158 -20.85 -3.66 -3.29
CA GLU A 158 -19.93 -2.53 -3.33
C GLU A 158 -18.87 -2.66 -2.24
N VAL A 159 -17.66 -2.20 -2.56
CA VAL A 159 -16.50 -2.22 -1.67
C VAL A 159 -16.11 -0.78 -1.32
N VAL A 160 -16.20 -0.45 -0.04
CA VAL A 160 -15.74 0.82 0.52
C VAL A 160 -14.33 0.62 1.05
N GLN A 161 -13.42 1.51 0.68
CA GLN A 161 -12.01 1.49 1.05
C GLN A 161 -11.70 2.70 1.91
N ALA A 162 -10.93 2.51 2.99
CA ALA A 162 -10.60 3.54 3.95
C ALA A 162 -9.09 3.84 3.93
N TYR A 163 -8.78 5.11 3.75
CA TYR A 163 -7.42 5.63 3.59
C TYR A 163 -7.11 6.70 4.61
N TRP A 164 -5.87 6.76 5.08
CA TRP A 164 -5.34 7.88 5.83
C TRP A 164 -4.08 8.41 5.16
N ARG A 165 -3.71 9.66 5.47
CA ARG A 165 -2.39 10.19 5.09
C ARG A 165 -1.83 11.09 6.21
N PRO A 166 -0.51 11.15 6.36
CA PRO A 166 0.11 12.09 7.29
C PRO A 166 -0.07 13.53 6.82
N PRO A 167 0.07 14.52 7.73
CA PRO A 167 0.21 15.91 7.31
C PRO A 167 1.53 16.11 6.57
N SER A 168 1.59 17.12 5.69
CA SER A 168 2.75 17.36 4.81
C SER A 168 4.05 17.64 5.54
N ASN A 169 3.99 18.16 6.76
CA ASN A 169 5.16 18.38 7.62
C ASN A 169 5.69 17.10 8.30
N VAL A 170 4.95 15.99 8.19
CA VAL A 170 5.36 14.66 8.72
C VAL A 170 5.91 13.79 7.60
N ASP A 171 5.21 13.73 6.46
CA ASP A 171 5.68 13.03 5.26
C ASP A 171 5.00 13.65 4.04
N PRO A 172 5.71 14.47 3.24
CA PRO A 172 5.13 15.16 2.11
C PRO A 172 4.90 14.25 0.89
N ASP A 173 5.58 13.12 0.80
CA ASP A 173 5.51 12.23 -0.38
C ASP A 173 4.40 11.18 -0.25
N LEU A 174 4.04 10.81 0.98
CA LEU A 174 3.06 9.77 1.25
C LEU A 174 1.63 10.27 0.94
N GLN A 175 1.13 9.87 -0.23
CA GLN A 175 -0.17 10.27 -0.77
C GLN A 175 -1.33 9.75 0.09
N LYS A 176 -1.34 8.44 0.38
CA LYS A 176 -2.33 7.77 1.23
C LYS A 176 -1.96 6.32 1.51
N VAL A 177 -2.49 5.76 2.59
CA VAL A 177 -2.32 4.37 3.02
C VAL A 177 -3.68 3.74 3.29
N LEU A 178 -3.97 2.61 2.64
CA LEU A 178 -5.14 1.80 2.92
C LEU A 178 -5.02 1.21 4.33
N PHE A 179 -6.04 1.40 5.17
CA PHE A 179 -6.10 0.79 6.50
C PHE A 179 -7.28 -0.15 6.71
N GLY A 180 -8.22 -0.20 5.76
CA GLY A 180 -9.33 -1.14 5.80
C GLY A 180 -10.18 -1.09 4.55
N PHE A 181 -10.92 -2.15 4.30
CA PHE A 181 -11.98 -2.20 3.29
C PHE A 181 -13.13 -3.07 3.80
N GLU A 182 -14.35 -2.70 3.44
CA GLU A 182 -15.57 -3.40 3.82
C GLU A 182 -16.48 -3.52 2.59
N SER A 183 -17.25 -4.60 2.50
CA SER A 183 -18.19 -4.80 1.39
C SER A 183 -19.58 -5.20 1.84
N ARG A 184 -20.60 -4.75 1.10
CA ARG A 184 -22.00 -5.15 1.33
C ARG A 184 -22.66 -5.45 -0.01
N MET A 185 -23.43 -6.54 -0.05
CA MET A 185 -24.40 -6.80 -1.12
C MET A 185 -25.68 -6.08 -0.72
N LEU A 186 -26.27 -5.33 -1.64
CA LEU A 186 -27.47 -4.54 -1.39
C LEU A 186 -28.45 -4.66 -2.56
N GLU A 187 -29.71 -4.91 -2.24
CA GLU A 187 -30.82 -4.80 -3.18
C GLU A 187 -31.07 -3.33 -3.59
N PRO A 188 -31.77 -3.05 -4.69
CA PRO A 188 -32.15 -1.69 -5.07
C PRO A 188 -32.87 -0.94 -3.93
N GLY A 189 -32.36 0.23 -3.56
CA GLY A 189 -32.87 1.05 -2.45
C GLY A 189 -32.44 0.60 -1.05
N GLU A 190 -31.79 -0.55 -0.91
CA GLU A 190 -31.31 -1.05 0.38
C GLU A 190 -30.11 -0.23 0.89
N SER A 191 -30.04 -0.07 2.22
CA SER A 191 -28.93 0.60 2.90
C SER A 191 -28.34 -0.27 4.00
N SER A 192 -27.01 -0.28 4.11
CA SER A 192 -26.28 -0.90 5.22
C SER A 192 -25.22 0.04 5.76
N VAL A 193 -24.84 -0.15 7.02
CA VAL A 193 -23.69 0.54 7.63
C VAL A 193 -22.44 -0.33 7.48
N VAL A 194 -21.35 0.29 7.04
CA VAL A 194 -19.99 -0.26 7.13
C VAL A 194 -19.20 0.53 8.18
N GLU A 195 -18.36 -0.17 8.93
CA GLU A 195 -17.63 0.41 10.05
C GLU A 195 -16.12 0.24 9.86
N PHE A 196 -15.37 1.28 10.19
CA PHE A 196 -13.91 1.26 10.16
C PHE A 196 -13.35 1.73 11.49
N ASP A 197 -12.50 0.92 12.09
CA ASP A 197 -11.77 1.31 13.28
C ASP A 197 -10.69 2.34 12.92
N LEU A 198 -10.51 3.35 13.77
CA LEU A 198 -9.42 4.31 13.62
C LEU A 198 -8.07 3.58 13.57
N PRO A 199 -7.25 3.81 12.53
CA PRO A 199 -6.00 3.08 12.37
C PRO A 199 -4.94 3.54 13.36
N LYS A 200 -4.11 2.61 13.84
CA LYS A 200 -2.87 2.92 14.56
C LYS A 200 -1.81 3.40 13.56
N VAL A 201 -1.83 4.70 13.26
CA VAL A 201 -0.92 5.30 12.26
C VAL A 201 0.47 5.53 12.81
N SER A 202 1.49 5.30 11.99
CA SER A 202 2.89 5.59 12.30
C SER A 202 3.62 5.96 11.01
N THR A 203 4.65 6.80 11.10
CA THR A 203 5.64 7.01 10.04
C THR A 203 6.97 6.33 10.41
N VAL A 204 7.89 6.26 9.46
CA VAL A 204 9.22 5.68 9.61
C VAL A 204 10.26 6.77 9.42
N THR A 205 11.17 6.94 10.39
CA THR A 205 12.27 7.92 10.30
C THR A 205 13.36 7.44 9.34
N PRO A 206 14.31 8.30 8.92
CA PRO A 206 15.48 7.86 8.15
C PRO A 206 16.32 6.77 8.84
N ALA A 207 16.29 6.71 10.18
CA ALA A 207 16.96 5.66 10.96
C ALA A 207 16.18 4.33 11.00
N GLY A 208 14.97 4.29 10.42
CA GLY A 208 14.08 3.14 10.42
C GLY A 208 13.11 3.10 11.59
N ASP A 209 13.22 4.00 12.56
CA ASP A 209 12.36 4.00 13.76
C ASP A 209 10.91 4.28 13.38
N ARG A 210 9.98 3.57 14.02
CA ARG A 210 8.55 3.83 13.86
C ARG A 210 8.11 4.85 14.91
N VAL A 211 7.58 5.97 14.44
CA VAL A 211 7.15 7.08 15.29
C VAL A 211 5.77 7.58 14.89
N VAL A 212 5.05 8.11 15.86
CA VAL A 212 3.85 8.91 15.65
C VAL A 212 4.22 10.37 15.87
N LEU A 213 3.89 11.22 14.91
CA LEU A 213 4.15 12.66 15.00
C LEU A 213 2.82 13.43 15.15
N PRO A 214 2.82 14.56 15.88
CA PRO A 214 1.63 15.36 16.05
C PRO A 214 1.17 15.98 14.73
N GLY A 215 -0.13 16.21 14.60
CA GLY A 215 -0.72 16.89 13.45
C GLY A 215 -2.13 16.43 13.12
N ARG A 216 -2.69 17.02 12.07
CA ARG A 216 -4.02 16.66 11.53
C ARG A 216 -3.83 15.63 10.41
N TYR A 217 -4.40 14.45 10.61
CA TYR A 217 -4.34 13.32 9.69
C TYR A 217 -5.68 13.22 8.94
N PRO A 218 -5.72 13.56 7.65
CA PRO A 218 -6.91 13.36 6.83
C PRO A 218 -7.23 11.86 6.67
N ILE A 219 -8.52 11.55 6.65
CA ILE A 219 -9.07 10.24 6.30
C ILE A 219 -10.01 10.40 5.12
N GLU A 220 -9.98 9.43 4.21
CA GLU A 220 -10.79 9.38 3.02
C GLU A 220 -11.43 7.99 2.87
N PHE A 221 -12.71 7.97 2.53
CA PHE A 221 -13.43 6.75 2.19
C PHE A 221 -13.87 6.81 0.74
N SER A 222 -13.58 5.75 -0.01
CA SER A 222 -13.72 5.71 -1.45
C SER A 222 -14.36 4.40 -1.91
N ARG A 223 -15.14 4.48 -3.00
CA ARG A 223 -15.59 3.31 -3.78
C ARG A 223 -14.66 3.01 -4.96
N GLY A 224 -13.52 3.69 -5.04
CA GLY A 224 -12.59 3.61 -6.18
C GLY A 224 -12.95 4.55 -7.35
N HIS A 225 -14.10 5.22 -7.27
CA HIS A 225 -14.55 6.22 -8.23
C HIS A 225 -15.59 7.14 -7.59
N GLY A 226 -15.90 8.26 -8.24
CA GLY A 226 -16.94 9.19 -7.79
C GLY A 226 -16.57 9.96 -6.52
N LYS A 227 -17.59 10.35 -5.75
CA LYS A 227 -17.44 11.23 -4.58
C LYS A 227 -16.77 10.51 -3.41
N LEU A 228 -15.77 11.15 -2.82
CA LEU A 228 -15.12 10.73 -1.58
C LEU A 228 -15.91 11.22 -0.37
N LEU A 229 -15.92 10.42 0.70
CA LEU A 229 -16.33 10.86 2.02
C LEU A 229 -15.06 11.15 2.84
N THR A 230 -14.93 12.35 3.40
CA THR A 230 -13.69 12.78 4.07
C THR A 230 -13.91 13.07 5.54
N GLY A 231 -12.89 12.82 6.35
CA GLY A 231 -12.83 13.09 7.78
C GLY A 231 -11.39 13.36 8.22
N ALA A 232 -11.15 13.49 9.52
CA ALA A 232 -9.79 13.61 10.04
C ALA A 232 -9.70 13.17 11.51
N PHE A 233 -8.49 12.97 11.98
CA PHE A 233 -8.18 12.93 13.40
C PHE A 233 -6.92 13.76 13.67
N VAL A 234 -6.75 14.18 14.91
CA VAL A 234 -5.66 15.04 15.35
C VAL A 234 -4.88 14.30 16.42
N ILE A 235 -3.58 14.14 16.18
CA ILE A 235 -2.66 13.59 17.15
C ILE A 235 -1.96 14.74 17.88
N MET A 236 -1.99 14.69 19.21
CA MET A 236 -1.28 15.58 20.11
C MET A 236 -0.01 14.89 20.65
N GLY A 237 1.12 15.59 20.58
CA GLY A 237 2.42 15.07 20.97
C GLY A 237 2.96 13.96 20.06
N SER A 238 4.26 13.69 20.18
CA SER A 238 4.92 12.57 19.51
C SER A 238 4.92 11.32 20.39
N HIS A 239 5.07 10.16 19.77
CA HIS A 239 5.22 8.88 20.48
C HIS A 239 6.12 7.94 19.68
N GLU A 240 7.15 7.39 20.32
CA GLU A 240 7.96 6.32 19.75
C GLU A 240 7.19 5.00 19.82
N VAL A 241 6.98 4.35 18.67
CA VAL A 241 6.26 3.07 18.57
C VAL A 241 7.23 1.91 18.69
N SER A 242 8.36 1.99 17.98
CA SER A 242 9.44 1.00 18.05
C SER A 242 10.73 1.59 17.52
N LYS A 243 11.86 1.21 18.10
CA LYS A 243 13.18 1.49 17.53
C LYS A 243 13.56 0.43 16.50
N PHE A 244 14.10 0.88 15.38
CA PHE A 244 14.72 -0.02 14.43
C PHE A 244 16.04 -0.51 15.02
N PRO A 245 16.31 -1.83 15.03
CA PRO A 245 17.62 -2.31 15.43
C PRO A 245 18.63 -1.70 14.45
N SER A 246 19.52 -0.84 14.96
CA SER A 246 20.51 -0.11 14.15
C SER A 246 21.14 -1.06 13.12
N PRO A 247 21.08 -0.73 11.82
CA PRO A 247 21.96 -1.37 10.87
C PRO A 247 23.35 -0.82 11.19
N TRP A 248 24.28 -1.71 11.56
CA TRP A 248 25.72 -1.46 11.51
C TRP A 248 26.20 -0.20 12.24
N VAL A 249 26.68 -0.37 13.47
CA VAL A 249 27.62 0.58 14.05
C VAL A 249 28.85 0.62 13.12
N GLU A 250 29.22 1.82 12.66
CA GLU A 250 30.28 2.21 11.70
C GLU A 250 31.72 1.68 11.96
N ASN A 251 31.92 0.55 12.62
CA ASN A 251 33.26 0.11 13.07
C ASN A 251 33.83 -1.15 12.40
N HIS A 252 33.28 -1.61 11.28
CA HIS A 252 33.95 -2.67 10.53
C HIS A 252 34.04 -2.28 9.06
N GLU A 253 35.05 -1.48 8.73
CA GLU A 253 35.72 -1.62 7.43
C GLU A 253 36.18 -3.07 7.34
N VAL A 254 35.39 -3.92 6.69
CA VAL A 254 35.86 -5.24 6.26
C VAL A 254 36.70 -4.98 5.02
N THR A 255 37.97 -4.61 5.21
CA THR A 255 38.96 -4.66 4.14
C THR A 255 39.21 -6.13 3.84
N VAL A 256 38.81 -6.56 2.64
CA VAL A 256 39.10 -7.89 2.12
C VAL A 256 40.53 -7.87 1.60
N ASP A 257 41.50 -7.99 2.52
CA ASP A 257 42.86 -8.39 2.16
C ASP A 257 43.11 -9.81 2.72
N ALA A 258 43.52 -10.70 1.83
CA ALA A 258 43.53 -12.15 2.02
C ALA A 258 44.37 -12.63 3.22
N CYS A 259 43.75 -13.34 4.17
CA CYS A 259 44.46 -14.22 5.10
C CYS A 259 45.06 -15.39 4.32
N VAL A 260 46.39 -15.50 4.30
CA VAL A 260 47.10 -16.67 3.78
C VAL A 260 47.07 -17.78 4.86
N GLU A 261 46.87 -19.02 4.43
CA GLU A 261 46.71 -20.21 5.28
C GLU A 261 47.78 -20.36 6.38
N GLY A 262 47.33 -20.74 7.58
CA GLY A 262 48.16 -21.42 8.58
C GLY A 262 48.36 -20.73 9.92
N THR A 263 47.30 -20.50 10.69
CA THR A 263 47.28 -20.61 12.18
C THR A 263 45.86 -20.36 12.68
N ILE A 264 45.28 -21.35 13.36
CA ILE A 264 43.92 -21.25 13.92
C ILE A 264 44.07 -21.04 15.43
N GLU A 265 43.87 -19.82 15.90
CA GLU A 265 43.59 -19.55 17.31
C GLU A 265 42.11 -19.15 17.42
N VAL A 266 41.28 -20.10 17.87
CA VAL A 266 39.87 -19.85 18.16
C VAL A 266 39.77 -19.18 19.53
N ILE A 267 39.35 -17.92 19.56
CA ILE A 267 38.99 -17.23 20.81
C ILE A 267 37.48 -17.43 21.02
N PRO A 268 37.02 -18.06 22.12
CA PRO A 268 35.59 -18.16 22.41
C PRO A 268 35.06 -16.77 22.78
N HIS A 269 33.94 -16.37 22.15
CA HIS A 269 33.17 -15.19 22.57
C HIS A 269 31.91 -15.66 23.30
N ASP A 270 31.76 -15.26 24.56
CA ASP A 270 30.65 -15.61 25.46
C ASP A 270 29.47 -14.60 25.41
N GLU A 271 29.37 -13.78 24.37
CA GLU A 271 28.31 -12.78 24.23
C GLU A 271 27.03 -13.41 23.62
N PRO A 272 25.85 -13.33 24.28
CA PRO A 272 24.59 -13.97 23.83
C PRO A 272 24.00 -13.43 22.51
N PHE A 273 24.65 -12.45 21.88
CA PHE A 273 24.07 -11.56 20.87
C PHE A 273 23.94 -12.18 19.46
N LEU A 274 24.61 -13.31 19.17
CA LEU A 274 24.58 -13.92 17.82
C LEU A 274 23.49 -14.99 17.61
N MET A 275 22.72 -15.36 18.64
CA MET A 275 21.82 -16.52 18.60
C MET A 275 20.38 -16.22 18.17
N SER A 276 20.15 -15.25 17.27
CA SER A 276 18.83 -15.11 16.63
C SER A 276 18.87 -14.67 15.17
N TYR A 277 19.77 -15.25 14.38
CA TYR A 277 19.51 -15.39 12.95
C TYR A 277 18.96 -16.79 12.69
N LYS A 278 17.75 -16.87 12.12
CA LYS A 278 17.31 -18.10 11.45
C LYS A 278 18.34 -18.38 10.36
N LEU A 279 19.21 -19.36 10.61
CA LEU A 279 20.16 -19.93 9.66
C LEU A 279 19.43 -20.29 8.36
N TRP A 280 19.60 -19.46 7.34
CA TRP A 280 19.58 -19.93 5.95
C TRP A 280 21.02 -20.32 5.63
N LYS A 281 21.30 -21.61 5.66
CA LYS A 281 22.60 -22.15 5.25
C LYS A 281 22.74 -21.99 3.73
N TRP A 282 23.60 -21.09 3.30
CA TRP A 282 24.33 -21.22 2.03
C TRP A 282 25.79 -21.51 2.41
N ASP A 283 26.35 -22.53 1.75
CA ASP A 283 27.57 -23.25 2.10
C ASP A 283 28.85 -22.51 1.66
N ASP A 284 29.01 -21.25 2.07
CA ASP A 284 30.23 -20.48 1.77
C ASP A 284 30.95 -20.08 3.06
N HIS A 285 32.08 -20.73 3.35
CA HIS A 285 32.97 -20.33 4.45
C HIS A 285 33.55 -18.94 4.18
N HIS A 286 33.20 -17.96 5.02
CA HIS A 286 33.75 -16.62 4.94
C HIS A 286 34.87 -16.48 5.99
N HIS A 287 36.07 -16.10 5.55
CA HIS A 287 37.19 -15.77 6.42
C HIS A 287 37.17 -14.26 6.69
N VAL A 288 37.19 -13.83 7.96
CA VAL A 288 37.10 -12.41 8.36
C VAL A 288 38.20 -12.09 9.36
N ILE A 289 38.86 -10.93 9.32
CA ILE A 289 39.89 -10.55 10.31
C ILE A 289 39.29 -9.59 11.34
N HIS A 290 39.55 -9.83 12.63
CA HIS A 290 39.15 -8.93 13.71
C HIS A 290 40.12 -7.74 13.79
N ALA A 291 39.65 -6.53 13.48
CA ALA A 291 40.48 -5.33 13.29
C ALA A 291 41.25 -4.88 14.54
N ALA A 292 40.72 -5.11 15.74
CA ALA A 292 41.41 -4.69 16.98
C ALA A 292 42.54 -5.65 17.41
N SER A 293 42.55 -6.90 16.91
CA SER A 293 43.52 -7.93 17.32
C SER A 293 44.35 -8.50 16.19
N GLY A 294 44.01 -8.22 14.92
CA GLY A 294 44.72 -8.71 13.74
C GLY A 294 44.62 -10.24 13.51
N LYS A 295 43.65 -10.91 14.13
CA LYS A 295 43.49 -12.38 14.05
C LYS A 295 42.39 -12.78 13.06
N CYS A 296 42.62 -13.83 12.26
CA CYS A 296 41.62 -14.37 11.34
C CYS A 296 40.55 -15.16 12.12
N LEU A 297 39.29 -14.83 11.90
CA LEU A 297 38.09 -15.52 12.33
C LEU A 297 37.59 -16.38 11.17
N THR A 298 37.28 -17.63 11.49
CA THR A 298 36.57 -18.55 10.59
C THR A 298 35.26 -18.94 11.28
N HIS A 299 34.19 -19.03 10.51
CA HIS A 299 32.90 -19.52 10.99
C HIS A 299 32.55 -20.87 10.37
#